data_AF-A0A7S3XV56-F1
#
_entry.id   AF-A0A7S3XV56-F1
#
_cell.length_a   1.000
_cell.length_b   1.000
_cell.length_c   1.000
_cell.angle_alpha   90.00
_cell.angle_beta   90.00
_cell.angle_gamma   90.00
#
_symmetry.space_group_name_H-M   'P 1'
#
loop_
_entity.id
_entity.type
_entity.pdbx_description
1 polymer ?
#
loop_
_entity_poly.entity_id
_entity_poly.type
_entity_poly.pdbx_seq_one_letter_code
_entity_poly.pdbx_strand_id
1 'polypeptide(L)'
;MMMSGAWLTLGAALQLLYPPERKKSLDITLVGQKKEEWAEELIEPRPGVGVVYTDGSKKESGVGAAFVAQDPEGQNVGQGLFKLPDYCSNYQAEAVAQREGVIWTKEVGHPGVQNWVIASDGGAVLASMKGQRRMTSLVGEVVREAEDGHSFVYVPGHQGHVGN
;
A
#
# COMPACT_ATOMS: atom_id res chain seq x y z
N MET A 1 -22.09 49.66 -9.96
CA MET A 1 -20.62 49.84 -10.11
C MET A 1 -20.07 49.81 -8.69
N MET A 2 -19.30 48.84 -8.19
CA MET A 2 -18.66 47.63 -8.71
C MET A 2 -18.73 46.56 -7.60
N MET A 3 -18.77 45.28 -7.98
CA MET A 3 -18.47 44.17 -7.09
C MET A 3 -16.97 44.14 -6.76
N SER A 4 -16.61 43.75 -5.54
CA SER A 4 -15.24 43.43 -5.15
C SER A 4 -15.28 42.30 -4.13
N GLY A 5 -15.19 41.06 -4.63
CA GLY A 5 -14.84 39.91 -3.83
C GLY A 5 -13.33 39.82 -3.61
N ALA A 6 -12.93 39.19 -2.51
CA ALA A 6 -11.58 38.69 -2.35
C ALA A 6 -11.58 37.37 -1.56
N TRP A 7 -11.65 36.28 -2.32
CA TRP A 7 -10.92 35.02 -2.22
C TRP A 7 -10.49 34.51 -0.83
N LEU A 8 -11.21 33.48 -0.34
CA LEU A 8 -10.65 32.48 0.56
C LEU A 8 -9.52 31.74 -0.16
N THR A 9 -8.28 31.94 0.26
CA THR A 9 -7.14 31.11 -0.16
C THR A 9 -7.21 29.75 0.54
N LEU A 10 -7.87 28.79 -0.11
CA LEU A 10 -7.67 27.36 0.12
C LEU A 10 -6.39 26.95 -0.62
N GLY A 11 -5.34 26.64 0.13
CA GLY A 11 -4.06 26.25 -0.46
C GLY A 11 -2.97 26.01 0.58
N ALA A 12 -3.28 25.29 1.67
CA ALA A 12 -2.22 24.71 2.48
C ALA A 12 -1.65 23.52 1.69
N ALA A 13 -0.66 23.78 0.84
CA ALA A 13 0.23 22.75 0.36
C ALA A 13 0.88 22.12 1.59
N LEU A 14 0.44 20.92 1.96
CA LEU A 14 1.01 20.17 3.07
C LEU A 14 2.42 19.77 2.63
N GLN A 15 3.41 20.59 2.96
CA GLN A 15 4.81 20.34 2.69
C GLN A 15 5.19 19.10 3.51
N LEU A 16 5.30 17.94 2.84
CA LEU A 16 5.76 16.72 3.49
C LEU A 16 7.15 17.00 4.08
N LEU A 17 7.24 17.00 5.42
CA LEU A 17 8.51 17.13 6.12
C LEU A 17 9.43 15.99 5.65
N TYR A 18 10.62 16.36 5.17
CA TYR A 18 11.63 15.38 4.77
C TYR A 18 12.78 15.37 5.78
N PRO A 19 13.17 14.21 6.32
CA PRO A 19 12.55 12.90 6.11
C PRO A 19 11.17 12.80 6.78
N PRO A 20 10.25 11.98 6.23
CA PRO A 20 8.91 11.78 6.80
C PRO A 20 8.96 11.32 8.26
N GLU A 21 7.95 11.74 9.04
CA GLU A 21 7.83 11.41 10.45
C GLU A 21 7.82 9.88 10.69
N ARG A 22 8.50 9.46 11.75
CA ARG A 22 8.62 8.04 12.11
C ARG A 22 7.42 7.60 12.95
N LYS A 23 6.63 6.64 12.47
CA LYS A 23 5.63 5.93 13.29
C LYS A 23 6.30 4.86 14.15
N LYS A 24 5.87 4.76 15.41
CA LYS A 24 6.61 4.05 16.46
C LYS A 24 6.67 2.52 16.33
N SER A 25 5.90 1.89 15.43
CA SER A 25 6.18 0.56 14.87
C SER A 25 5.08 0.16 13.91
N LEU A 26 5.40 0.00 12.62
CA LEU A 26 4.53 -0.76 11.71
C LEU A 26 4.83 -2.24 11.88
N ASP A 27 3.79 -3.07 11.90
CA ASP A 27 3.95 -4.52 11.84
C ASP A 27 4.31 -4.92 10.40
N ILE A 28 5.61 -5.16 10.16
CA ILE A 28 6.15 -5.51 8.84
C ILE A 28 6.92 -6.83 8.95
N THR A 29 6.32 -7.86 8.38
CA THR A 29 6.90 -9.19 8.27
C THR A 29 7.59 -9.35 6.91
N LEU A 30 8.92 -9.31 6.95
CA LEU A 30 9.77 -9.74 5.84
C LEU A 30 10.16 -11.19 6.14
N VAL A 31 9.62 -12.13 5.38
CA VAL A 31 9.81 -13.56 5.64
C VAL A 31 10.97 -14.09 4.80
N GLY A 32 11.81 -14.94 5.42
CA GLY A 32 12.79 -15.80 4.75
C GLY A 32 14.08 -15.12 4.27
N GLN A 33 15.23 -15.76 4.52
CA GLN A 33 16.45 -15.55 3.72
C GLN A 33 16.42 -16.34 2.40
N LYS A 34 15.43 -17.22 2.24
CA LYS A 34 15.20 -18.12 1.11
C LYS A 34 13.80 -17.87 0.54
N LYS A 35 13.64 -18.01 -0.78
CA LYS A 35 12.42 -17.65 -1.52
C LYS A 35 11.22 -18.55 -1.15
N GLU A 36 11.49 -19.71 -0.57
CA GLU A 36 10.52 -20.78 -0.28
C GLU A 36 9.95 -20.72 1.15
N GLU A 37 10.50 -19.89 2.04
CA GLU A 37 9.97 -19.64 3.39
C GLU A 37 9.24 -18.28 3.38
N TRP A 38 7.95 -18.27 3.03
CA TRP A 38 7.15 -17.05 3.03
C TRP A 38 5.81 -17.27 3.74
N ALA A 39 5.19 -16.19 4.23
CA ALA A 39 4.15 -16.28 5.27
C ALA A 39 2.75 -16.51 4.70
N GLU A 40 2.54 -17.69 4.10
CA GLU A 40 1.22 -18.19 3.69
C GLU A 40 0.21 -18.08 4.83
N GLU A 41 0.57 -18.52 6.04
CA GLU A 41 -0.26 -18.45 7.24
C GLU A 41 -0.73 -17.02 7.59
N LEU A 42 -0.02 -15.98 7.12
CA LEU A 42 -0.39 -14.58 7.38
C LEU A 42 -1.44 -14.04 6.40
N ILE A 43 -1.68 -14.71 5.28
CA ILE A 43 -2.72 -14.34 4.30
C ILE A 43 -3.89 -15.32 4.27
N GLU A 44 -3.83 -16.40 5.06
CA GLU A 44 -4.94 -17.35 5.17
C GLU A 44 -6.20 -16.68 5.75
N PRO A 45 -7.39 -17.00 5.19
CA PRO A 45 -8.68 -16.47 5.63
C PRO A 45 -8.91 -16.68 7.13
N ARG A 46 -9.11 -15.59 7.88
CA ARG A 46 -9.31 -15.62 9.33
C ARG A 46 -10.35 -14.60 9.78
N PRO A 47 -11.20 -14.91 10.78
CA PRO A 47 -12.29 -14.03 11.19
C PRO A 47 -11.83 -12.60 11.50
N GLY A 48 -12.48 -11.62 10.88
CA GLY A 48 -12.20 -10.20 11.09
C GLY A 48 -10.90 -9.68 10.47
N VAL A 49 -10.19 -10.49 9.67
CA VAL A 49 -8.97 -10.10 8.95
C VAL A 49 -9.18 -10.20 7.45
N GLY A 50 -9.08 -9.07 6.77
CA GLY A 50 -9.05 -9.01 5.31
C GLY A 50 -7.62 -8.96 4.77
N VAL A 51 -7.44 -9.26 3.49
CA VAL A 51 -6.13 -9.23 2.82
C VAL A 51 -6.21 -8.31 1.61
N VAL A 52 -5.24 -7.41 1.47
CA VAL A 52 -5.05 -6.60 0.26
C VAL A 52 -3.80 -7.07 -0.45
N TYR A 53 -3.96 -7.65 -1.62
CA TYR A 53 -2.87 -7.98 -2.53
C TYR A 53 -2.53 -6.76 -3.37
N THR A 54 -1.25 -6.46 -3.53
CA THR A 54 -0.77 -5.28 -4.27
C THR A 54 0.32 -5.69 -5.25
N ASP A 55 0.26 -5.16 -6.47
CA ASP A 55 1.24 -5.41 -7.54
C ASP A 55 1.58 -4.10 -8.27
N GLY A 56 2.87 -3.86 -8.51
CA GLY A 56 3.41 -2.72 -9.22
C GLY A 56 4.29 -3.12 -10.41
N SER A 57 3.81 -2.87 -11.63
CA SER A 57 4.47 -3.34 -12.85
C SER A 57 4.96 -2.21 -13.77
N LYS A 58 6.19 -2.34 -14.28
CA LYS A 58 6.73 -1.59 -15.42
C LYS A 58 7.00 -2.55 -16.57
N LYS A 59 6.40 -2.25 -17.71
CA LYS A 59 6.63 -2.92 -19.00
C LYS A 59 6.94 -1.85 -20.05
N GLU A 60 7.28 -2.29 -21.25
CA GLU A 60 7.52 -1.39 -22.39
C GLU A 60 6.25 -0.58 -22.76
N SER A 61 5.06 -1.15 -22.51
CA SER A 61 3.76 -0.49 -22.65
C SER A 61 3.40 0.49 -21.51
N GLY A 62 4.32 0.66 -20.55
CA GLY A 62 4.27 1.66 -19.50
C GLY A 62 4.16 1.08 -18.09
N VAL A 63 3.76 1.94 -17.14
CA VAL A 63 3.80 1.64 -15.70
C VAL A 63 2.40 1.63 -15.10
N GLY A 64 2.12 0.68 -14.22
CA GLY A 64 0.84 0.57 -13.51
C GLY A 64 0.98 -0.01 -12.11
N ALA A 65 0.01 0.29 -11.28
CA ALA A 65 -0.14 -0.24 -9.93
C ALA A 65 -1.55 -0.79 -9.76
N ALA A 66 -1.72 -1.84 -8.99
CA ALA A 66 -3.02 -2.43 -8.72
C ALA A 66 -3.12 -2.94 -7.28
N PHE A 67 -4.34 -3.03 -6.78
CA PHE A 67 -4.64 -3.83 -5.60
C PHE A 67 -5.95 -4.59 -5.77
N VAL A 68 -6.06 -5.70 -5.03
CA VAL A 68 -7.31 -6.46 -4.84
C VAL A 68 -7.45 -6.73 -3.35
N ALA A 69 -8.63 -6.43 -2.79
CA ALA A 69 -8.95 -6.67 -1.40
C ALA A 69 -9.92 -7.86 -1.27
N GLN A 70 -9.59 -8.78 -0.39
CA GLN A 70 -10.40 -9.93 -0.01
C GLN A 70 -10.87 -9.82 1.43
N ASP A 71 -12.11 -10.22 1.67
CA ASP A 71 -12.69 -10.32 3.00
C ASP A 71 -12.19 -11.59 3.75
N PRO A 72 -12.59 -11.80 5.01
CA PRO A 72 -12.24 -12.98 5.80
C PRO A 72 -12.72 -14.31 5.22
N GLU A 73 -13.61 -14.30 4.24
CA GLU A 73 -14.12 -15.49 3.54
C GLU A 73 -13.39 -15.71 2.20
N GLY A 74 -12.43 -14.85 1.86
CA GLY A 74 -11.68 -14.88 0.60
C GLY A 74 -12.46 -14.29 -0.58
N GLN A 75 -13.56 -13.59 -0.35
CA GLN A 75 -14.33 -12.94 -1.42
C GLN A 75 -13.72 -11.59 -1.77
N ASN A 76 -13.62 -11.28 -3.06
CA ASN A 76 -13.15 -9.98 -3.52
C ASN A 76 -14.17 -8.89 -3.16
N VAL A 77 -13.75 -7.93 -2.34
CA VAL A 77 -14.59 -6.83 -1.83
C VAL A 77 -14.12 -5.44 -2.27
N GLY A 78 -12.92 -5.36 -2.87
CA GLY A 78 -12.38 -4.11 -3.41
C GLY A 78 -11.29 -4.36 -4.43
N GLN A 79 -11.08 -3.39 -5.32
CA GLN A 79 -9.95 -3.40 -6.26
C GLN A 79 -9.66 -1.99 -6.75
N GLY A 80 -8.43 -1.77 -7.20
CA GLY A 80 -8.01 -0.53 -7.86
C GLY A 80 -6.96 -0.80 -8.93
N LEU A 81 -7.02 -0.04 -10.02
CA LEU A 81 -6.04 -0.08 -11.11
C LEU A 81 -5.62 1.34 -11.47
N PHE A 82 -4.33 1.60 -11.42
CA PHE A 82 -3.75 2.94 -11.54
C PHE A 82 -2.71 2.96 -12.65
N LYS A 83 -2.89 3.83 -13.65
CA LYS A 83 -1.87 4.11 -14.66
C LYS A 83 -0.91 5.16 -14.13
N LEU A 84 0.38 4.86 -14.11
CA LEU A 84 1.43 5.79 -13.70
C LEU A 84 2.13 6.40 -14.93
N PRO A 85 2.77 7.57 -14.77
CA PRO A 85 3.66 8.10 -15.80
C PRO A 85 4.76 7.10 -16.18
N ASP A 86 5.12 7.03 -17.47
CA ASP A 86 6.03 5.99 -17.98
C ASP A 86 7.47 6.08 -17.45
N TYR A 87 7.85 7.25 -16.92
CA TYR A 87 9.15 7.43 -16.26
C TYR A 87 9.22 6.82 -14.86
N CYS A 88 8.09 6.39 -14.27
CA CYS A 88 8.09 5.75 -12.95
C CYS A 88 8.88 4.43 -12.97
N SER A 89 9.50 4.07 -11.85
CA SER A 89 10.16 2.77 -11.67
C SER A 89 9.20 1.71 -11.11
N ASN A 90 9.53 0.42 -11.21
CA ASN A 90 8.82 -0.65 -10.47
C ASN A 90 8.66 -0.30 -8.99
N TYR A 91 9.74 0.13 -8.35
CA TYR A 91 9.70 0.56 -6.94
C TYR A 91 8.63 1.63 -6.65
N GLN A 92 8.38 2.55 -7.58
CA GLN A 92 7.34 3.58 -7.41
C GLN A 92 5.95 3.01 -7.67
N ALA A 93 5.82 2.11 -8.64
CA ALA A 93 4.57 1.39 -8.89
C ALA A 93 4.15 0.57 -7.67
N GLU A 94 5.08 -0.20 -7.09
CA GLU A 94 4.87 -0.98 -5.86
C GLU A 94 4.44 -0.10 -4.69
N ALA A 95 5.15 1.01 -4.47
CA ALA A 95 4.80 1.91 -3.38
C ALA A 95 3.45 2.60 -3.59
N VAL A 96 3.06 2.89 -4.83
CA VAL A 96 1.69 3.36 -5.15
C VAL A 96 0.67 2.26 -4.88
N ALA A 97 0.92 1.02 -5.31
CA ALA A 97 0.00 -0.10 -5.08
C ALA A 97 -0.28 -0.30 -3.57
N GLN A 98 0.77 -0.29 -2.74
CA GLN A 98 0.66 -0.36 -1.28
C GLN A 98 -0.06 0.85 -0.70
N ARG A 99 0.22 2.07 -1.17
CA ARG A 99 -0.45 3.29 -0.69
C ARG A 99 -1.95 3.24 -0.97
N GLU A 100 -2.34 2.97 -2.21
CA GLU A 100 -3.74 2.95 -2.63
C GLU A 100 -4.52 1.83 -1.93
N GLY A 101 -3.89 0.67 -1.71
CA GLY A 101 -4.47 -0.41 -0.92
C GLY A 101 -4.78 0.02 0.53
N VAL A 102 -3.83 0.68 1.20
CA VAL A 102 -4.00 1.20 2.57
C VAL A 102 -5.02 2.35 2.63
N ILE A 103 -5.09 3.20 1.61
CA ILE A 103 -6.11 4.26 1.56
C ILE A 103 -7.49 3.62 1.42
N TRP A 104 -7.64 2.63 0.55
CA TRP A 104 -8.91 1.95 0.33
C TRP A 104 -9.45 1.27 1.60
N THR A 105 -8.60 0.61 2.40
CA THR A 105 -9.02 -0.04 3.65
C THR A 105 -9.57 0.94 4.68
N LYS A 106 -9.09 2.18 4.66
CA LYS A 106 -9.51 3.26 5.57
C LYS A 106 -10.76 3.98 5.11
N GLU A 107 -10.81 4.31 3.82
CA GLU A 107 -11.90 5.13 3.27
C GLU A 107 -13.13 4.31 2.91
N VAL A 108 -12.92 3.05 2.50
CA VAL A 108 -13.98 2.15 2.05
C VAL A 108 -14.09 0.94 2.97
N GLY A 109 -13.00 0.17 3.10
CA GLY A 109 -12.94 -1.04 3.92
C GLY A 109 -14.02 -2.07 3.58
N HIS A 110 -14.36 -2.91 4.56
CA HIS A 110 -15.44 -3.89 4.44
C HIS A 110 -16.08 -4.16 5.82
N PRO A 111 -17.42 -4.20 5.94
CA PRO A 111 -18.07 -4.51 7.20
C PRO A 111 -17.59 -5.81 7.83
N GLY A 112 -17.34 -5.79 9.15
CA GLY A 112 -16.87 -6.97 9.88
C GLY A 112 -15.36 -7.20 9.79
N VAL A 113 -14.63 -6.45 8.95
CA VAL A 113 -13.16 -6.47 8.91
C VAL A 113 -12.60 -5.46 9.91
N GLN A 114 -11.76 -5.95 10.82
CA GLN A 114 -11.12 -5.15 11.87
C GLN A 114 -9.65 -4.90 11.57
N ASN A 115 -8.99 -5.83 10.88
CA ASN A 115 -7.58 -5.74 10.53
C ASN A 115 -7.36 -6.07 9.05
N TRP A 116 -6.31 -5.49 8.47
CA TRP A 116 -5.94 -5.69 7.08
C TRP A 116 -4.48 -6.09 6.96
N VAL A 117 -4.24 -7.17 6.23
CA VAL A 117 -2.90 -7.61 5.83
C VAL A 117 -2.63 -7.10 4.43
N ILE A 118 -1.63 -6.24 4.27
CA ILE A 118 -1.16 -5.76 2.96
C ILE A 118 -0.08 -6.71 2.47
N ALA A 119 -0.42 -7.56 1.50
CA ALA A 119 0.43 -8.55 0.87
C ALA A 119 1.05 -7.99 -0.42
N SER A 120 2.37 -7.88 -0.47
CA SER A 120 3.10 -7.31 -1.62
C SER A 120 4.36 -8.10 -1.93
N ASP A 121 4.70 -8.22 -3.21
CA ASP A 121 6.01 -8.71 -3.67
C ASP A 121 7.07 -7.59 -3.80
N GLY A 122 6.68 -6.33 -3.59
CA GLY A 122 7.50 -5.14 -3.50
C GLY A 122 8.41 -5.10 -2.26
N GLY A 123 9.22 -6.14 -2.02
CA GLY A 123 10.06 -6.30 -0.83
C GLY A 123 11.03 -5.13 -0.56
N ALA A 124 11.47 -4.43 -1.61
CA ALA A 124 12.29 -3.22 -1.46
C ALA A 124 11.52 -2.06 -0.79
N VAL A 125 10.22 -1.92 -1.07
CA VAL A 125 9.36 -0.93 -0.42
C VAL A 125 9.16 -1.30 1.03
N LEU A 126 8.81 -2.56 1.31
CA LEU A 126 8.63 -3.08 2.67
C LEU A 126 9.90 -2.93 3.52
N ALA A 127 11.08 -3.21 2.95
CA ALA A 127 12.37 -3.01 3.60
C ALA A 127 12.63 -1.52 3.90
N SER A 128 12.26 -0.61 2.99
CA SER A 128 12.38 0.84 3.20
C SER A 128 11.46 1.32 4.34
N MET A 129 10.21 0.84 4.36
CA MET A 129 9.25 1.10 5.44
C MET A 129 9.76 0.60 6.78
N LYS A 130 10.25 -0.64 6.84
CA LYS A 130 10.78 -1.26 8.08
C LYS A 130 12.02 -0.55 8.60
N GLY A 131 12.92 -0.16 7.70
CA GLY A 131 14.16 0.53 8.08
C GLY A 131 13.94 1.96 8.56
N GLN A 132 12.86 2.63 8.11
CA GLN A 132 12.54 4.04 8.38
C GLN A 132 13.74 5.01 8.23
N ARG A 133 14.73 4.64 7.41
CA ARG A 133 15.95 5.40 7.12
C ARG A 133 15.96 5.70 5.62
N ARG A 134 15.99 6.99 5.26
CA ARG A 134 16.01 7.48 3.87
C ARG A 134 14.82 6.99 3.03
N MET A 135 13.61 7.03 3.60
CA MET A 135 12.39 6.82 2.83
C MET A 135 12.28 7.90 1.74
N THR A 136 11.79 7.52 0.56
CA THR A 136 11.29 8.50 -0.41
C THR A 136 9.99 9.10 0.13
N SER A 137 9.58 10.27 -0.36
CA SER A 137 8.30 10.87 0.05
C SER A 137 7.13 9.91 -0.16
N LEU A 138 7.14 9.16 -1.27
CA LEU A 138 6.13 8.16 -1.59
C LEU A 138 6.05 7.03 -0.55
N VAL A 139 7.18 6.48 -0.10
CA VAL A 139 7.16 5.48 0.98
C VAL A 139 6.74 6.09 2.32
N GLY A 140 7.13 7.35 2.56
CA GLY A 140 6.64 8.12 3.70
C GLY A 140 5.12 8.26 3.72
N GLU A 141 4.49 8.40 2.55
CA GLU A 141 3.02 8.42 2.43
C GLU A 141 2.40 7.08 2.80
N VAL A 142 2.95 5.94 2.34
CA VAL A 142 2.47 4.60 2.75
C VAL A 142 2.50 4.47 4.27
N VAL A 143 3.63 4.83 4.90
CA VAL A 143 3.79 4.77 6.37
C VAL A 143 2.83 5.72 7.07
N ARG A 144 2.63 6.92 6.54
CA ARG A 144 1.71 7.92 7.10
C ARG A 144 0.28 7.40 7.08
N GLU A 145 -0.15 6.77 5.98
CA GLU A 145 -1.50 6.27 5.84
C GLU A 145 -1.78 5.03 6.70
N ALA A 146 -0.79 4.16 6.92
CA ALA A 146 -0.96 2.94 7.71
C ALA A 146 -1.29 3.18 9.20
N GLU A 147 -2.19 2.39 9.79
CA GLU A 147 -2.71 2.53 11.16
C GLU A 147 -2.56 1.21 11.96
N ASP A 148 -2.86 1.21 13.26
CA ASP A 148 -2.64 0.07 14.19
C ASP A 148 -3.39 -1.23 13.80
N GLY A 149 -4.35 -1.17 12.85
CA GLY A 149 -5.02 -2.34 12.25
C GLY A 149 -4.42 -2.84 10.93
N HIS A 150 -3.29 -2.27 10.48
CA HIS A 150 -2.59 -2.67 9.27
C HIS A 150 -1.31 -3.45 9.61
N SER A 151 -1.15 -4.60 8.96
CA SER A 151 0.13 -5.30 8.90
C SER A 151 0.58 -5.44 7.45
N PHE A 152 1.88 -5.57 7.23
CA PHE A 152 2.46 -5.73 5.91
C PHE A 152 3.23 -7.04 5.85
N VAL A 153 3.04 -7.80 4.78
CA VAL A 153 3.71 -9.08 4.57
C VAL A 153 4.27 -9.14 3.16
N TYR A 154 5.50 -9.63 3.06
CA TYR A 154 6.06 -9.99 1.77
C TYR A 154 5.45 -11.31 1.27
N VAL A 155 4.95 -11.30 0.05
CA VAL A 155 4.54 -12.51 -0.70
C VAL A 155 5.32 -12.60 -2.01
N PRO A 156 5.73 -13.78 -2.49
CA PRO A 156 6.44 -13.88 -3.76
C PRO A 156 5.50 -13.58 -4.94
N GLY A 157 5.99 -12.76 -5.88
CA GLY A 157 5.31 -12.55 -7.17
C GLY A 157 5.24 -13.82 -8.02
N HIS A 158 4.20 -13.93 -8.84
CA HIS A 158 4.00 -14.99 -9.85
C HIS A 158 3.97 -16.44 -9.30
N GLN A 159 3.43 -16.68 -8.10
CA GLN A 159 3.19 -18.04 -7.57
C GLN A 159 1.76 -18.56 -7.80
N GLY A 160 0.88 -17.78 -8.44
CA GLY A 160 -0.48 -18.22 -8.79
C GLY A 160 -1.50 -18.04 -7.65
N HIS A 161 -1.30 -17.04 -6.80
CA HIS A 161 -2.33 -16.64 -5.83
C HIS A 161 -3.44 -15.90 -6.56
N VAL A 162 -4.69 -16.25 -6.29
CA VAL A 162 -5.86 -15.56 -6.86
C VAL A 162 -5.91 -14.15 -6.25
N GLY A 163 -5.17 -13.21 -6.86
CA GLY A 163 -5.00 -11.84 -6.36
C GLY A 163 -3.61 -11.22 -6.61
N ASN A 164 -2.57 -12.03 -6.86
CA ASN A 164 -1.19 -11.58 -7.15
C ASN A 164 -0.58 -12.29 -8.37
#